data_AF-A0A7S1AZW4-F1
#
_entry.id   AF-A0A7S1AZW4-F1
#
_cell.length_a   1.000
_cell.length_b   1.000
_cell.length_c   1.000
_cell.angle_alpha   90.00
_cell.angle_beta   90.00
_cell.angle_gamma   90.00
#
_symmetry.space_group_name_H-M   'P 1'
#
loop_
_entity.id
_entity.type
_entity.pdbx_description
1 polymer ?
#
loop_
_entity_poly.entity_id
_entity_poly.type
_entity_poly.pdbx_seq_one_letter_code
_entity_poly.pdbx_strand_id
1 'polypeptide(L)'
;GVLIVQVVAEYIEIAQPGDTSAKVLVTFFHSLPMALLTLCMSITGGINWWQIEEAFIDSSALCACIFIVYEALMVLALLNIVTGIFVNDAINACQSDREFKTMALMQRNADSINGLRDIFREIDADKSGTITLDEFVSSLKKNELRVTLEALGVDVPNAVRLFEVLDVDQNLHL
;
A
#
# COMPACT_ATOMS: atom_id res chain seq x y z
N GLY A 1 -33.44 -13.53 7.19
CA GLY A 1 -33.74 -13.75 8.61
C GLY A 1 -35.22 -13.97 8.82
N VAL A 2 -35.97 -12.93 9.20
CA VAL A 2 -37.40 -13.05 9.56
C VAL A 2 -38.27 -13.60 8.43
N LEU A 3 -38.14 -13.09 7.21
CA LEU A 3 -38.90 -13.56 6.04
C LEU A 3 -38.69 -15.06 5.76
N ILE A 4 -37.44 -15.53 5.88
CA ILE A 4 -37.09 -16.93 5.68
C ILE A 4 -37.73 -17.82 6.75
N VAL A 5 -37.66 -17.42 8.03
CA VAL A 5 -38.28 -18.19 9.12
C VAL A 5 -39.81 -18.25 8.96
N GLN A 6 -40.44 -17.18 8.50
CA GLN A 6 -41.89 -17.16 8.22
C GLN A 6 -42.28 -18.11 7.09
N VAL A 7 -41.57 -18.05 5.95
CA VAL A 7 -41.82 -18.93 4.80
C VAL A 7 -41.58 -20.39 5.16
N VAL A 8 -40.53 -20.67 5.93
CA VAL A 8 -40.24 -22.03 6.42
C VAL A 8 -41.36 -22.54 7.33
N ALA A 9 -41.86 -21.71 8.25
CA ALA A 9 -42.97 -22.10 9.13
C ALA A 9 -44.22 -22.47 8.34
N GLU A 10 -44.57 -21.67 7.32
CA GLU A 10 -45.72 -21.93 6.44
C GLU A 10 -45.53 -23.20 5.59
N TYR A 11 -44.32 -23.44 5.07
CA TYR A 11 -43.99 -24.66 4.31
C TYR A 11 -44.10 -25.93 5.17
N ILE A 12 -43.67 -25.89 6.43
CA ILE A 12 -43.72 -27.04 7.35
C ILE A 12 -45.18 -27.46 7.63
N GLU A 13 -46.13 -26.52 7.69
CA GLU A 13 -47.54 -26.82 7.93
C GLU A 13 -48.19 -27.61 6.80
N ILE A 14 -47.71 -27.43 5.56
CA ILE A 14 -48.27 -28.07 4.36
C ILE A 14 -47.45 -29.28 3.86
N ALA A 15 -46.25 -29.50 4.42
CA ALA A 15 -45.34 -30.55 3.99
C ALA A 15 -45.84 -31.97 4.34
N GLN A 16 -45.54 -32.94 3.48
CA GLN A 16 -45.92 -34.33 3.71
C GLN A 16 -45.06 -35.00 4.80
N PRO A 17 -45.62 -35.96 5.57
CA PRO A 17 -44.84 -36.72 6.54
C PRO A 17 -43.68 -37.46 5.86
N GLY A 18 -42.45 -37.06 6.18
CA GLY A 18 -41.24 -37.66 5.62
C GLY A 18 -40.48 -36.79 4.63
N ASP A 19 -41.00 -35.62 4.26
CA ASP A 19 -40.31 -34.65 3.41
C ASP A 19 -38.91 -34.31 3.97
N THR A 20 -37.90 -34.49 3.12
CA THR A 20 -36.49 -34.28 3.48
C THR A 20 -36.19 -32.78 3.57
N SER A 21 -36.75 -31.98 2.66
CA SER A 21 -36.57 -30.53 2.61
C SER A 21 -37.18 -29.87 3.84
N ALA A 22 -38.37 -30.33 4.26
CA ALA A 22 -38.97 -29.89 5.52
C ALA A 22 -38.08 -30.19 6.75
N LYS A 23 -37.46 -31.38 6.82
CA LYS A 23 -36.53 -31.72 7.92
C LYS A 23 -35.29 -30.82 7.96
N VAL A 24 -34.72 -30.53 6.79
CA VAL A 24 -33.57 -29.62 6.66
C VAL A 24 -33.95 -28.22 7.14
N LEU A 25 -35.07 -27.69 6.65
CA LEU A 25 -35.54 -26.34 7.01
C LEU A 25 -35.87 -26.22 8.51
N VAL A 26 -36.49 -27.24 9.12
CA VAL A 26 -36.70 -27.29 10.58
C VAL A 26 -35.35 -27.28 11.31
N THR A 27 -34.39 -28.10 10.89
CA THR A 27 -33.10 -28.22 11.58
C THR A 27 -32.34 -26.89 11.61
N PHE A 28 -32.38 -26.13 10.50
CA PHE A 28 -31.54 -24.95 10.32
C PHE A 28 -32.27 -23.61 10.47
N PHE A 29 -33.61 -23.59 10.44
CA PHE A 29 -34.43 -22.37 10.47
C PHE A 29 -35.57 -22.40 11.51
N HIS A 30 -35.55 -23.31 12.50
CA HIS A 30 -36.58 -23.35 13.56
C HIS A 30 -36.68 -22.07 14.42
N SER A 31 -35.66 -21.20 14.42
CA SER A 31 -35.66 -19.96 15.19
C SER A 31 -34.83 -18.88 14.49
N LEU A 32 -35.09 -17.61 14.81
CA LEU A 32 -34.34 -16.49 14.24
C LEU A 32 -32.84 -16.54 14.57
N PRO A 33 -32.40 -16.82 15.81
CA PRO A 33 -30.98 -16.95 16.11
C PRO A 33 -30.33 -18.12 15.36
N MET A 34 -31.01 -19.25 15.24
CA MET A 34 -30.51 -20.39 14.47
C MET A 34 -30.42 -20.06 12.99
N ALA A 35 -31.40 -19.36 12.42
CA ALA A 35 -31.35 -18.90 11.04
C ALA A 35 -30.16 -17.96 10.78
N LEU A 36 -29.86 -17.03 11.70
CA LEU A 36 -28.67 -16.18 11.61
C LEU A 36 -27.37 -17.00 11.70
N LEU A 37 -27.33 -18.01 12.58
CA LEU A 37 -26.20 -18.91 12.69
C LEU A 37 -26.01 -19.72 11.40
N THR A 38 -27.07 -20.29 10.83
CA THR A 38 -27.04 -21.03 9.56
C THR A 38 -26.52 -20.17 8.42
N LEU A 39 -26.98 -18.92 8.31
CA LEU A 39 -26.50 -17.97 7.31
C LEU A 39 -25.00 -17.66 7.48
N CYS A 40 -24.51 -17.57 8.72
CA CYS A 40 -23.08 -17.43 8.98
C CYS A 40 -22.29 -18.71 8.64
N MET A 41 -22.85 -19.87 8.99
CA MET A 41 -22.26 -21.18 8.70
C MET A 41 -22.17 -21.48 7.20
N SER A 42 -23.13 -21.01 6.38
CA SER A 42 -23.08 -21.23 4.92
C SER A 42 -21.87 -20.53 4.30
N ILE A 43 -21.64 -19.28 4.68
CA ILE A 43 -20.52 -18.46 4.17
C ILE A 43 -19.17 -18.98 4.65
N THR A 44 -19.08 -19.36 5.93
CA THR A 44 -17.82 -19.81 6.55
C THR A 44 -17.46 -21.25 6.20
N GLY A 45 -18.33 -21.97 5.48
CA GLY A 45 -18.14 -23.38 5.12
C GLY A 45 -18.45 -24.37 6.27
N GLY A 46 -19.14 -23.93 7.31
CA GLY A 46 -19.62 -24.79 8.40
C GLY A 46 -20.76 -25.72 7.99
N ILE A 47 -21.49 -25.36 6.93
CA ILE A 47 -22.47 -26.23 6.27
C ILE A 47 -22.36 -26.07 4.76
N ASN A 48 -22.67 -27.14 4.02
CA ASN A 48 -22.79 -27.05 2.57
C ASN A 48 -24.03 -26.23 2.19
N TRP A 49 -23.81 -25.03 1.64
CA TRP A 49 -24.87 -24.11 1.24
C TRP A 49 -25.85 -24.73 0.23
N TRP A 50 -25.40 -25.70 -0.59
CA TRP A 50 -26.28 -26.41 -1.53
C TRP A 50 -27.40 -27.17 -0.82
N GLN A 51 -27.15 -27.74 0.36
CA GLN A 51 -28.17 -28.48 1.12
C GLN A 51 -29.33 -27.55 1.55
N ILE A 52 -29.00 -26.30 1.84
CA ILE A 52 -29.99 -25.28 2.21
C ILE A 52 -30.73 -24.79 0.97
N GLU A 53 -30.00 -24.57 -0.13
CA GLU A 53 -30.56 -24.12 -1.39
C GLU A 53 -31.54 -25.14 -1.99
N GLU A 54 -31.19 -26.44 -1.99
CA GLU A 54 -32.07 -27.52 -2.45
C GLU A 54 -33.39 -27.51 -1.68
N ALA A 55 -33.34 -27.35 -0.35
CA ALA A 55 -34.53 -27.27 0.48
C ALA A 55 -35.35 -25.99 0.23
N PHE A 56 -34.70 -24.87 -0.14
CA PHE A 56 -35.41 -23.65 -0.54
C PHE A 56 -36.03 -23.73 -1.93
N ILE A 57 -35.43 -24.45 -2.88
CA ILE A 57 -36.02 -24.66 -4.21
C ILE A 57 -37.37 -25.38 -4.09
N ASP A 58 -37.45 -26.39 -3.22
CA ASP A 58 -38.68 -27.14 -2.96
C ASP A 58 -39.73 -26.31 -2.20
N SER A 59 -39.29 -25.40 -1.34
CA SER A 59 -40.17 -24.59 -0.49
C SER A 59 -40.67 -23.30 -1.16
N SER A 60 -39.74 -22.47 -1.64
CA SER A 60 -40.03 -21.17 -2.24
C SER A 60 -38.87 -20.71 -3.12
N ALA A 61 -39.12 -20.64 -4.42
CA ALA A 61 -38.16 -20.13 -5.41
C ALA A 61 -37.66 -18.70 -5.10
N LEU A 62 -38.48 -17.87 -4.44
CA LEU A 62 -38.06 -16.53 -4.01
C LEU A 62 -37.01 -16.60 -2.90
N CYS A 63 -37.18 -17.50 -1.93
CA CYS A 63 -36.20 -17.71 -0.86
C CYS A 63 -34.88 -18.26 -1.40
N ALA A 64 -34.95 -19.20 -2.34
CA ALA A 64 -33.80 -19.74 -3.07
C ALA A 64 -33.01 -18.62 -3.77
N CYS A 65 -33.69 -17.79 -4.57
CA CYS A 65 -33.06 -16.64 -5.23
C CYS A 65 -32.43 -15.64 -4.25
N ILE A 66 -33.11 -15.30 -3.15
CA ILE A 66 -32.58 -14.39 -2.13
C ILE A 66 -31.34 -15.00 -1.45
N PHE A 67 -31.36 -16.30 -1.16
CA PHE A 67 -30.26 -17.00 -0.51
C PHE A 67 -29.01 -17.06 -1.41
N ILE A 68 -29.17 -17.35 -2.70
CA ILE A 68 -28.06 -17.29 -3.67
C ILE A 68 -27.45 -15.89 -3.75
N VAL A 69 -28.28 -14.84 -3.84
CA VAL A 69 -27.78 -13.46 -3.92
C VAL A 69 -27.05 -13.08 -2.64
N TYR A 70 -27.58 -13.47 -1.48
CA TYR A 70 -26.92 -13.29 -0.19
C TYR A 70 -25.55 -13.97 -0.16
N GLU A 71 -25.48 -15.25 -0.54
CA GLU A 71 -24.25 -16.03 -0.52
C GLU A 71 -23.19 -15.42 -1.45
N ALA A 72 -23.58 -15.06 -2.67
CA ALA A 72 -22.67 -14.41 -3.63
C ALA A 72 -22.14 -13.07 -3.12
N LEU A 73 -22.99 -12.20 -2.57
CA LEU A 73 -22.57 -10.90 -2.03
C LEU A 73 -21.65 -11.06 -0.83
N MET A 74 -21.93 -12.00 0.06
CA MET A 74 -21.13 -12.23 1.26
C MET A 74 -19.76 -12.81 0.95
N VAL A 75 -19.67 -13.77 0.01
CA VAL A 75 -18.39 -14.32 -0.46
C VAL A 75 -17.56 -13.23 -1.14
N LEU A 76 -18.17 -12.40 -2.00
CA LEU A 76 -17.49 -11.27 -2.63
C LEU A 76 -17.04 -10.23 -1.61
N ALA A 77 -17.86 -9.92 -0.60
CA ALA A 77 -17.51 -8.98 0.45
C ALA A 77 -16.30 -9.47 1.27
N LEU A 78 -16.30 -10.74 1.68
CA LEU A 78 -15.16 -11.34 2.39
C LEU A 78 -13.89 -11.33 1.53
N LEU A 79 -14.00 -11.72 0.26
CA LEU A 79 -12.87 -11.70 -0.67
C LEU A 79 -12.34 -10.27 -0.88
N ASN A 80 -13.22 -9.28 -0.98
CA ASN A 80 -12.84 -7.88 -1.14
C ASN A 80 -12.17 -7.32 0.12
N ILE A 81 -12.61 -7.70 1.31
CA ILE A 81 -11.95 -7.32 2.57
C ILE A 81 -10.52 -7.88 2.62
N VAL A 82 -10.38 -9.18 2.36
CA VAL A 82 -9.08 -9.86 2.37
C VAL A 82 -8.16 -9.27 1.29
N THR A 83 -8.67 -9.09 0.08
CA THR A 83 -7.94 -8.45 -1.02
C THR A 83 -7.53 -7.03 -0.67
N GLY A 84 -8.44 -6.26 -0.04
CA GLY A 84 -8.16 -4.90 0.41
C GLY A 84 -7.00 -4.83 1.41
N ILE A 85 -6.92 -5.77 2.35
CA ILE A 85 -5.79 -5.88 3.29
C ILE A 85 -4.49 -6.13 2.53
N PHE A 86 -4.45 -7.13 1.64
CA PHE A 86 -3.25 -7.46 0.88
C PHE A 86 -2.79 -6.32 -0.04
N VAL A 87 -3.73 -5.63 -0.69
CA VAL A 87 -3.43 -4.47 -1.53
C VAL A 87 -2.87 -3.33 -0.69
N ASN A 88 -3.46 -3.06 0.48
CA ASN A 88 -2.97 -2.04 1.40
C ASN A 88 -1.55 -2.35 1.89
N ASP A 89 -1.27 -3.60 2.26
CA ASP A 89 0.06 -4.05 2.67
C ASP A 89 1.09 -3.92 1.53
N ALA A 90 0.72 -4.29 0.30
CA ALA A 90 1.57 -4.14 -0.88
C ALA A 90 1.87 -2.65 -1.18
N ILE A 91 0.88 -1.76 -1.05
CA ILE A 91 1.06 -0.32 -1.23
C ILE A 91 2.00 0.25 -0.15
N ASN A 92 1.79 -0.11 1.12
CA ASN A 92 2.62 0.36 2.23
C ASN A 92 4.09 -0.10 2.09
N ALA A 93 4.31 -1.35 1.66
CA ALA A 93 5.64 -1.85 1.38
C ALA A 93 6.35 -1.05 0.27
N CYS A 94 5.62 -0.70 -0.80
CA CYS A 94 6.15 0.15 -1.87
C CYS A 94 6.45 1.58 -1.41
N GLN A 95 5.60 2.17 -0.56
CA GLN A 95 5.81 3.51 -0.03
C GLN A 95 7.03 3.58 0.88
N SER A 96 7.19 2.61 1.78
CA SER A 96 8.34 2.56 2.69
C SER A 96 9.67 2.45 1.95
N ASP A 97 9.75 1.64 0.88
CA ASP A 97 10.95 1.55 0.03
C ASP A 97 11.27 2.89 -0.66
N ARG A 98 10.25 3.60 -1.14
CA ARG A 98 10.42 4.92 -1.78
C ARG A 98 10.84 5.99 -0.78
N GLU A 99 10.25 6.02 0.40
CA GLU A 99 10.61 6.97 1.47
C GLU A 99 12.05 6.74 1.94
N PHE A 100 12.45 5.49 2.15
CA PHE A 100 13.81 5.13 2.53
C PHE A 100 14.82 5.58 1.45
N LYS A 101 14.55 5.30 0.17
CA LYS A 101 15.38 5.78 -0.95
C LYS A 101 15.45 7.30 -1.01
N THR A 102 14.34 7.99 -0.77
CA THR A 102 14.28 9.45 -0.79
C THR A 102 15.11 10.05 0.34
N MET A 103 14.97 9.53 1.57
CA MET A 103 15.78 9.95 2.71
C MET A 103 17.27 9.70 2.48
N ALA A 104 17.63 8.54 1.93
CA ALA A 104 19.03 8.22 1.60
C ALA A 104 19.62 9.19 0.55
N LEU A 105 18.83 9.58 -0.46
CA LEU A 105 19.25 10.59 -1.45
C LEU A 105 19.40 11.98 -0.82
N MET A 106 18.46 12.40 0.03
CA MET A 106 18.54 13.67 0.75
C MET A 106 19.78 13.74 1.64
N GLN A 107 20.08 12.66 2.36
CA GLN A 107 21.24 12.58 3.23
C GLN A 107 22.54 12.62 2.42
N ARG A 108 22.63 11.88 1.31
CA ARG A 108 23.78 11.95 0.39
C ARG A 108 24.00 13.36 -0.18
N ASN A 109 22.93 14.06 -0.54
CA ASN A 109 23.01 15.44 -1.01
C ASN A 109 23.48 16.37 0.11
N ALA A 110 22.96 16.22 1.33
CA ALA A 110 23.39 17.02 2.48
C ALA A 110 24.87 16.80 2.80
N ASP A 111 25.33 15.54 2.79
CA ASP A 111 26.74 15.19 3.01
C ASP A 111 27.63 15.78 1.90
N SER A 112 27.17 15.76 0.64
CA SER A 112 27.89 16.36 -0.49
C SER A 112 27.99 17.89 -0.36
N ILE A 113 26.90 18.56 0.04
CA ILE A 113 26.88 20.02 0.28
C ILE A 113 27.81 20.38 1.45
N ASN A 114 27.78 19.60 2.53
CA ASN A 114 28.67 19.81 3.67
C ASN A 114 30.14 19.64 3.27
N GLY A 115 30.46 18.59 2.50
CA GLY A 115 31.81 18.38 1.96
C GLY A 115 32.27 19.52 1.05
N LEU A 116 31.41 20.00 0.15
CA LEU A 116 31.67 21.19 -0.67
C LEU A 116 31.94 22.44 0.18
N ARG A 117 31.15 22.65 1.24
CA ARG A 117 31.33 23.80 2.14
C ARG A 117 32.65 23.74 2.89
N ASP A 118 33.08 22.56 3.33
CA ASP A 118 34.34 22.38 4.02
C ASP A 118 35.53 22.61 3.07
N ILE A 119 35.41 22.16 1.82
CA ILE A 119 36.37 22.47 0.74
C ILE A 119 36.48 23.97 0.49
N PHE A 120 35.35 24.66 0.33
CA PHE A 120 35.36 26.11 0.10
C PHE A 120 36.01 26.88 1.25
N ARG A 121 35.78 26.45 2.50
CA ARG A 121 36.47 27.01 3.67
C ARG A 121 37.98 26.76 3.68
N GLU A 122 38.46 25.69 3.06
CA GLU A 122 39.89 25.41 2.94
C GLU A 122 40.56 26.25 1.84
N ILE A 123 39.80 26.63 0.81
CA ILE A 123 40.25 27.49 -0.29
C ILE A 123 40.33 28.96 0.15
N ASP A 124 39.35 29.43 0.93
CA ASP A 124 39.28 30.78 1.50
C ASP A 124 40.40 31.00 2.54
N ALA A 125 41.60 31.31 2.03
CA ALA A 125 42.82 31.42 2.83
C ALA A 125 42.84 32.69 3.69
N ASP A 126 42.19 33.76 3.21
CA ASP A 126 42.10 35.04 3.90
C ASP A 126 40.88 35.16 4.84
N LYS A 127 39.98 34.16 4.82
CA LYS A 127 38.72 34.11 5.59
C LYS A 127 37.82 35.30 5.30
N SER A 128 37.90 35.85 4.09
CA SER A 128 37.03 36.93 3.63
C SER A 128 35.57 36.48 3.53
N GLY A 129 35.33 35.16 3.47
CA GLY A 129 34.02 34.59 3.20
C GLY A 129 33.66 34.55 1.72
N THR A 130 34.61 34.90 0.85
CA THR A 130 34.50 34.86 -0.62
C THR A 130 35.73 34.21 -1.21
N ILE A 131 35.59 33.48 -2.31
CA ILE A 131 36.73 32.83 -2.96
C ILE A 131 37.08 33.55 -4.25
N THR A 132 38.31 34.05 -4.34
CA THR A 132 38.82 34.67 -5.57
C THR A 132 39.29 33.63 -6.59
N LEU A 133 39.33 34.00 -7.87
CA LEU A 133 39.85 33.14 -8.94
C LEU A 133 41.29 32.66 -8.64
N ASP A 134 42.14 33.53 -8.10
CA ASP A 134 43.53 33.19 -7.77
C ASP A 134 43.63 32.16 -6.62
N GLU A 135 42.80 32.29 -5.59
CA GLU A 135 42.70 31.32 -4.49
C GLU A 135 42.18 29.97 -5.00
N PHE A 136 41.16 30.00 -5.85
CA PHE A 136 40.58 28.80 -6.45
C PHE A 136 41.58 28.06 -7.35
N VAL A 137 42.27 28.77 -8.25
CA VAL A 137 43.28 28.21 -9.16
C VAL A 137 44.51 27.72 -8.39
N SER A 138 44.94 28.44 -7.35
CA SER A 138 46.08 28.03 -6.51
C SER A 138 45.76 26.79 -5.68
N SER A 139 44.51 26.67 -5.23
CA SER A 139 44.07 25.54 -4.41
C SER A 139 43.79 24.29 -5.27
N LEU A 140 43.31 24.44 -6.49
CA LEU A 140 43.17 23.34 -7.48
C LEU A 140 44.51 22.75 -7.96
N LYS A 141 45.62 23.46 -7.81
CA LYS A 141 46.98 22.90 -8.04
C LYS A 141 47.38 21.90 -6.95
N LYS A 142 46.69 21.88 -5.80
CA LYS A 142 46.91 20.89 -4.75
C LYS A 142 46.16 19.61 -5.11
N ASN A 143 46.87 18.49 -5.11
CA ASN A 143 46.34 17.19 -5.52
C ASN A 143 45.15 16.72 -4.65
N GLU A 144 45.12 17.12 -3.38
CA GLU A 144 44.08 16.75 -2.41
C GLU A 144 42.70 17.35 -2.78
N LEU A 145 42.65 18.61 -3.21
CA LEU A 145 41.39 19.25 -3.60
C LEU A 145 40.80 18.67 -4.88
N ARG A 146 41.66 18.34 -5.85
CA ARG A 146 41.24 17.70 -7.09
C ARG A 146 40.62 16.33 -6.84
N VAL A 147 41.26 15.50 -6.01
CA VAL A 147 40.75 14.17 -5.64
C VAL A 147 39.40 14.28 -4.91
N THR A 148 39.24 15.30 -4.07
CA THR A 148 38.01 15.51 -3.30
C THR A 148 36.85 16.01 -4.17
N LEU A 149 37.12 16.90 -5.14
CA LEU A 149 36.13 17.34 -6.13
C LEU A 149 35.70 16.21 -7.07
N GLU A 150 36.65 15.39 -7.52
CA GLU A 150 36.36 14.19 -8.33
C GLU A 150 35.53 13.17 -7.53
N ALA A 151 35.79 13.01 -6.22
CA ALA A 151 34.99 12.15 -5.33
C ALA A 151 33.55 12.64 -5.13
N LEU A 152 33.31 13.95 -5.26
CA LEU A 152 31.99 14.58 -5.27
C LEU A 152 31.32 14.56 -6.65
N GLY A 153 31.95 13.95 -7.65
CA GLY A 153 31.43 13.84 -9.02
C GLY A 153 31.62 15.09 -9.88
N VAL A 154 32.47 16.04 -9.44
CA VAL A 154 32.83 17.22 -10.23
C VAL A 154 34.04 16.88 -11.09
N ASP A 155 33.82 16.75 -12.41
CA ASP A 155 34.90 16.57 -13.38
C ASP A 155 35.64 17.90 -13.57
N VAL A 156 36.96 17.92 -13.37
CA VAL A 156 37.79 19.14 -13.41
C VAL A 156 38.78 19.10 -14.57
N PRO A 157 38.33 19.28 -15.83
CA PRO A 157 39.25 19.43 -16.95
C PRO A 157 39.84 20.84 -17.05
N ASN A 158 39.16 21.87 -16.53
CA ASN A 158 39.66 23.25 -16.54
C ASN A 158 39.10 24.08 -15.37
N ALA A 159 39.96 24.46 -14.43
CA ALA A 159 39.63 25.24 -13.23
C ALA A 159 38.92 26.57 -13.54
N VAL A 160 39.36 27.27 -14.57
CA VAL A 160 38.84 28.60 -14.94
C VAL A 160 37.40 28.50 -15.43
N ARG A 161 37.09 27.50 -16.26
CA ARG A 161 35.72 27.27 -16.76
C ARG A 161 34.76 26.83 -15.67
N LEU A 162 35.24 26.02 -14.71
CA LEU A 162 34.42 25.61 -13.57
C LEU A 162 34.07 26.83 -12.70
N PHE A 163 35.04 27.72 -12.46
CA PHE A 163 34.81 28.97 -11.73
C PHE A 163 33.81 29.87 -12.46
N GLU A 164 33.95 30.06 -13.77
CA GLU A 164 33.00 30.84 -14.60
C GLU A 164 31.57 30.29 -14.60
N VAL A 165 31.41 28.96 -14.45
CA VAL A 165 30.08 28.32 -14.36
C VAL A 165 29.47 28.47 -12.97
N LEU A 166 30.30 28.53 -11.93
CA LEU A 166 29.86 28.70 -10.54
C LEU A 166 29.61 30.18 -10.20
N ASP A 167 30.32 31.11 -10.85
CA ASP A 167 30.16 32.57 -10.71
C ASP A 167 28.93 33.06 -11.49
N VAL A 168 27.76 32.94 -10.86
CA VAL A 168 26.46 33.25 -11.49
C VAL A 168 26.27 34.75 -11.69
N ASP A 169 26.86 35.60 -10.86
CA ASP A 169 26.72 37.06 -10.91
C ASP A 169 27.90 37.79 -11.58
N GLN A 170 28.90 37.04 -12.09
CA GLN A 170 30.06 37.52 -12.84
C GLN A 170 30.89 38.56 -12.07
N ASN A 171 30.94 38.43 -10.76
CA ASN A 171 31.65 39.38 -9.89
C ASN A 171 33.11 38.97 -9.64
N LEU A 172 33.57 37.83 -10.19
CA LEU A 172 34.88 37.20 -9.97
C LEU A 172 35.12 36.68 -8.54
N HIS A 173 34.05 36.44 -7.79
CA HIS A 173 34.03 35.90 -6.43
C HIS A 173 32.96 34.80 -6.29
N LEU A 174 33.27 33.72 -5.57
CA LEU A 174 32.33 32.65 -5.18
C LEU A 174 31.94 32.72 -3.71
#